data_AF-A0A5B7BL52-F1
#
_entry.id   AF-A0A5B7BL52-F1
#
_cell.length_a   1.000
_cell.length_b   1.000
_cell.length_c   1.000
_cell.angle_alpha   90.00
_cell.angle_beta   90.00
_cell.angle_gamma   90.00
#
_symmetry.space_group_name_H-M   'P 1'
#
loop_
_entity.id
_entity.type
_entity.pdbx_description
1 polymer ?
#
loop_
_entity_poly.entity_id
_entity_poly.type
_entity_poly.pdbx_seq_one_letter_code
_entity_poly.pdbx_strand_id
1 'polypeptide(L)'
;LLSQVKPPCSFTPQETEYLTNRIQNGGTEVVEAKAGAGSATLSMAYAAVKFADVCLRGLRGDAGIVECAFIASQVTELPFFASKVRLGRTGAEEIYQLGPLNEYERIGLEKAKKELALSIQKGISFIRK
;
A
#
# COMPACT_ATOMS: atom_id res chain seq x y z
N LEU A 1 -3.05 -7.22 -3.30
CA LEU A 1 -2.83 -8.40 -4.15
C LEU A 1 -3.65 -9.55 -3.60
N LEU A 2 -4.87 -9.73 -4.13
CA LEU A 2 -5.82 -10.74 -3.67
C LEU A 2 -5.30 -12.16 -3.99
N SER A 3 -4.49 -12.32 -5.04
CA SER A 3 -3.87 -13.62 -5.37
C SER A 3 -2.86 -14.11 -4.32
N GLN A 4 -2.41 -13.23 -3.43
CA GLN A 4 -1.42 -13.52 -2.38
C GLN A 4 -2.00 -13.51 -0.97
N VAL A 5 -3.33 -13.60 -0.84
CA VAL A 5 -4.01 -13.63 0.46
C VAL A 5 -3.56 -14.84 1.29
N LYS A 6 -3.50 -14.66 2.61
CA LYS A 6 -3.16 -15.71 3.58
C LYS A 6 -4.26 -15.79 4.66
N PRO A 7 -4.84 -16.97 4.93
CA PRO A 7 -4.63 -18.26 4.24
C PRO A 7 -5.05 -18.19 2.76
N PRO A 8 -4.52 -19.07 1.89
CA PRO A 8 -4.86 -19.07 0.46
C PRO A 8 -6.37 -19.20 0.25
N CYS A 9 -6.93 -18.32 -0.58
CA CYS A 9 -8.35 -18.29 -0.91
C CYS A 9 -8.51 -17.95 -2.40
N SER A 10 -9.52 -18.52 -3.03
CA SER A 10 -9.86 -18.26 -4.43
C SER A 10 -11.08 -17.35 -4.50
N PHE A 11 -11.03 -16.37 -5.39
CA PHE A 11 -12.14 -15.45 -5.64
C PHE A 11 -12.61 -15.59 -7.08
N THR A 12 -13.92 -15.49 -7.29
CA THR A 12 -14.49 -15.32 -8.62
C THR A 12 -14.04 -13.99 -9.24
N PRO A 13 -14.13 -13.81 -10.57
CA PRO A 13 -13.83 -12.53 -11.21
C PRO A 13 -14.68 -11.37 -10.63
N GLN A 14 -15.96 -11.63 -10.35
CA GLN A 14 -16.88 -10.66 -9.77
C GLN A 14 -16.48 -10.25 -8.35
N GLU A 15 -16.10 -11.22 -7.50
CA GLU A 15 -15.58 -10.92 -6.16
C GLU A 15 -14.25 -10.19 -6.22
N THR A 16 -13.36 -10.57 -7.14
CA THR A 16 -12.06 -9.91 -7.34
C THR A 16 -12.25 -8.44 -7.69
N GLU A 17 -13.15 -8.14 -8.63
CA GLU A 17 -13.48 -6.78 -9.03
C GLU A 17 -14.14 -6.00 -7.88
N TYR A 18 -15.15 -6.58 -7.25
CA TYR A 18 -15.85 -5.98 -6.11
C TYR A 18 -14.89 -5.62 -4.97
N LEU A 19 -14.06 -6.58 -4.53
CA LEU A 19 -13.10 -6.38 -3.46
C LEU A 19 -12.05 -5.33 -3.83
N THR A 20 -11.53 -5.37 -5.05
CA THR A 20 -10.53 -4.39 -5.51
C THR A 20 -11.11 -2.99 -5.53
N ASN A 21 -12.31 -2.81 -6.10
CA ASN A 21 -12.99 -1.52 -6.16
C ASN A 21 -13.27 -0.96 -4.75
N ARG A 22 -13.81 -1.80 -3.86
CA ARG A 22 -14.13 -1.40 -2.49
C ARG A 22 -12.88 -1.03 -1.68
N ILE A 23 -11.78 -1.75 -1.86
CA ILE A 23 -10.49 -1.43 -1.23
C ILE A 23 -9.97 -0.07 -1.73
N GLN A 24 -10.05 0.20 -3.03
CA GLN A 24 -9.59 1.46 -3.62
C GLN A 24 -10.47 2.66 -3.22
N ASN A 25 -11.77 2.45 -3.08
CA ASN A 25 -12.75 3.50 -2.76
C ASN A 25 -13.10 3.62 -1.28
N GLY A 26 -12.53 2.79 -0.39
CA GLY A 26 -12.92 2.76 1.02
C GLY A 26 -12.78 4.11 1.75
N GLY A 27 -11.83 4.96 1.33
CA GLY A 27 -11.73 6.33 1.85
C GLY A 27 -12.90 7.22 1.42
N THR A 28 -13.28 7.15 0.14
CA THR A 28 -14.42 7.87 -0.43
C THR A 28 -15.73 7.41 0.21
N GLU A 29 -15.94 6.10 0.37
CA GLU A 29 -17.13 5.54 1.05
C GLU A 29 -17.30 6.13 2.46
N VAL A 30 -16.22 6.35 3.20
CA VAL A 30 -16.28 6.97 4.54
C VAL A 30 -16.62 8.46 4.48
N VAL A 31 -16.10 9.19 3.49
CA VAL A 31 -16.45 10.61 3.30
C VAL A 31 -17.93 10.76 2.96
N GLU A 32 -18.43 9.91 2.07
CA GLU A 32 -19.85 9.88 1.68
C GLU A 32 -20.73 9.51 2.88
N ALA A 33 -20.37 8.48 3.64
CA ALA A 33 -21.09 8.08 4.86
C ALA A 33 -21.10 9.18 5.94
N LYS A 34 -20.08 10.06 5.95
CA LYS A 34 -20.01 11.23 6.81
C LYS A 34 -20.64 12.49 6.19
N ALA A 35 -21.34 12.36 5.05
CA ALA A 35 -21.96 13.48 4.33
C ALA A 35 -20.99 14.64 4.04
N GLY A 36 -19.72 14.32 3.73
CA GLY A 36 -18.68 15.30 3.47
C GLY A 36 -18.07 15.97 4.71
N ALA A 37 -18.50 15.61 5.93
CA ALA A 37 -17.98 16.17 7.19
C ALA A 37 -16.60 15.62 7.61
N GLY A 38 -15.75 15.29 6.63
CA GLY A 38 -14.42 14.73 6.81
C GLY A 38 -14.30 13.24 6.48
N SER A 39 -13.07 12.73 6.52
CA SER A 39 -12.71 11.36 6.10
C SER A 39 -12.52 10.41 7.29
N ALA A 40 -11.94 9.23 7.03
CA ALA A 40 -11.62 8.22 8.03
C ALA A 40 -10.62 8.74 9.07
N THR A 41 -11.05 8.83 10.33
CA THR A 41 -10.22 9.31 11.46
C THR A 41 -9.82 8.15 12.38
N LEU A 42 -10.79 7.48 13.01
CA LEU A 42 -10.53 6.42 13.98
C LEU A 42 -9.78 5.22 13.38
N SER A 43 -10.20 4.76 12.20
CA SER A 43 -9.54 3.65 11.50
C SER A 43 -8.15 4.03 11.01
N MET A 44 -7.94 5.29 10.59
CA MET A 44 -6.61 5.79 10.22
C MET A 44 -5.70 5.89 11.44
N ALA A 45 -6.18 6.39 12.58
CA ALA A 45 -5.42 6.43 13.82
C ALA A 45 -4.99 5.01 14.26
N TYR A 46 -5.91 4.05 14.19
CA TYR A 46 -5.60 2.65 14.46
C TYR A 46 -4.54 2.08 13.52
N ALA A 47 -4.69 2.30 12.20
CA ALA A 47 -3.72 1.84 11.20
C ALA A 47 -2.33 2.48 11.41
N ALA A 48 -2.29 3.78 11.71
CA ALA A 48 -1.05 4.50 11.99
C ALA A 48 -0.36 3.98 13.26
N VAL A 49 -1.10 3.72 14.33
CA VAL A 49 -0.53 3.13 15.57
C VAL A 49 0.00 1.73 15.32
N LYS A 50 -0.69 0.90 14.55
CA LYS A 50 -0.17 -0.43 14.16
C LYS A 50 1.13 -0.33 13.40
N PHE A 51 1.22 0.59 12.42
CA PHE A 51 2.45 0.78 11.65
C PHE A 51 3.58 1.43 12.48
N ALA A 52 3.24 2.29 13.44
CA ALA A 52 4.22 2.84 14.37
C ALA A 52 4.78 1.74 15.29
N ASP A 53 3.94 0.85 15.82
CA ASP A 53 4.35 -0.25 16.70
C ASP A 53 5.33 -1.20 16.01
N VAL A 54 5.04 -1.63 14.78
CA VAL A 54 5.95 -2.49 14.00
C VAL A 54 7.28 -1.80 13.68
N CYS A 55 7.30 -0.49 13.44
CA CYS A 55 8.56 0.28 13.34
C CYS A 55 9.33 0.27 14.67
N LEU A 56 8.67 0.53 15.80
CA LEU A 56 9.30 0.50 17.12
C LEU A 56 9.86 -0.88 17.46
N ARG A 57 9.14 -1.94 17.12
CA ARG A 57 9.61 -3.33 17.29
C ARG A 57 10.81 -3.63 16.38
N GLY A 58 10.81 -3.11 15.15
CA GLY A 58 11.99 -3.16 14.27
C GLY A 58 13.21 -2.50 14.91
N LEU A 59 13.05 -1.31 15.47
CA LEU A 59 14.12 -0.58 16.19
C LEU A 59 14.61 -1.34 17.44
N ARG A 60 13.69 -1.99 18.16
CA ARG A 60 14.02 -2.87 19.30
C ARG A 60 14.90 -4.06 18.87
N GLY A 61 14.79 -4.47 17.61
CA GLY A 61 15.53 -5.58 17.02
C GLY A 61 14.73 -6.89 16.95
N ASP A 62 13.40 -6.80 17.01
CA ASP A 62 12.55 -7.95 16.72
C ASP A 62 12.78 -8.40 15.27
N ALA A 63 12.92 -9.72 15.06
CA ALA A 63 13.11 -10.29 13.73
C ALA A 63 11.78 -10.52 13.00
N GLY A 64 11.83 -10.57 11.66
CA GLY A 64 10.72 -11.02 10.83
C GLY A 64 9.55 -10.03 10.71
N ILE A 65 9.75 -8.76 11.04
CA ILE A 65 8.71 -7.73 10.88
C ILE A 65 8.63 -7.35 9.41
N VAL A 66 7.54 -7.72 8.77
CA VAL A 66 7.28 -7.43 7.36
C VAL A 66 5.95 -6.73 7.21
N GLU A 67 5.98 -5.53 6.64
CA GLU A 67 4.80 -4.67 6.48
C GLU A 67 4.80 -3.98 5.11
N CYS A 68 3.65 -3.48 4.67
CA CYS A 68 3.56 -2.73 3.41
C CYS A 68 3.79 -1.24 3.68
N ALA A 69 4.68 -0.61 2.92
CA ALA A 69 4.96 0.82 3.05
C ALA A 69 5.24 1.47 1.69
N PHE A 70 4.80 2.71 1.50
CA PHE A 70 5.18 3.53 0.34
C PHE A 70 6.52 4.21 0.59
N ILE A 71 7.57 3.71 -0.06
CA ILE A 71 8.96 4.13 0.18
C ILE A 71 9.71 4.33 -1.13
N ALA A 72 10.92 4.91 -1.05
CA ALA A 72 11.85 4.91 -2.16
C ALA A 72 12.25 3.47 -2.48
N SER A 73 12.08 3.03 -3.72
CA SER A 73 12.30 1.63 -4.10
C SER A 73 12.69 1.48 -5.57
N GLN A 74 13.21 0.30 -5.92
CA GLN A 74 13.48 -0.12 -7.30
C GLN A 74 12.63 -1.33 -7.70
N VAL A 75 11.52 -1.56 -7.00
CA VAL A 75 10.56 -2.65 -7.32
C VAL A 75 9.86 -2.41 -8.66
N THR A 76 9.79 -1.14 -9.07
CA THR A 76 9.31 -0.70 -10.38
C THR A 76 10.29 0.32 -10.95
N GLU A 77 10.05 0.77 -12.18
CA GLU A 77 10.74 1.90 -12.81
C GLU A 77 10.52 3.25 -12.10
N LEU A 78 9.54 3.34 -11.18
CA LEU A 78 9.22 4.55 -10.43
C LEU A 78 10.10 4.68 -9.19
N PRO A 79 10.52 5.91 -8.81
CA PRO A 79 11.43 6.12 -7.68
C PRO A 79 10.79 5.82 -6.32
N PHE A 80 9.46 5.83 -6.23
CA PHE A 80 8.70 5.48 -5.03
C PHE A 80 7.60 4.47 -5.39
N PHE A 81 7.44 3.44 -4.58
CA PHE A 81 6.38 2.44 -4.76
C PHE A 81 6.01 1.80 -3.42
N ALA A 82 4.77 1.32 -3.30
CA ALA A 82 4.34 0.58 -2.12
C ALA A 82 4.57 -0.92 -2.32
N SER A 83 5.41 -1.52 -1.49
CA SER A 83 5.64 -2.96 -1.47
C SER A 83 5.85 -3.46 -0.03
N LYS A 84 6.01 -4.77 0.13
CA LYS A 84 6.38 -5.35 1.42
C LYS A 84 7.83 -4.98 1.74
N VAL A 85 8.08 -4.57 2.97
CA VAL A 85 9.40 -4.20 3.48
C VAL A 85 9.66 -4.93 4.78
N ARG A 86 10.89 -5.42 4.97
CA ARG A 86 11.35 -5.90 6.26
C ARG A 86 11.85 -4.72 7.07
N LEU A 87 11.26 -4.52 8.23
CA LEU A 87 11.69 -3.49 9.18
C LEU A 87 12.71 -4.07 10.14
N GLY A 88 13.71 -3.27 10.48
CA GLY A 88 14.72 -3.61 11.47
C GLY A 88 15.30 -2.38 12.15
N ARG A 89 16.55 -2.48 12.64
CA ARG A 89 17.15 -1.48 13.53
C ARG A 89 17.44 -0.15 12.82
N THR A 90 17.59 -0.18 11.50
CA THR A 90 17.91 0.98 10.67
C THR A 90 16.74 1.43 9.79
N GLY A 91 15.51 0.97 10.09
CA GLY A 91 14.32 1.28 9.29
C GLY A 91 13.99 0.15 8.31
N ALA A 92 13.74 0.49 7.04
CA ALA A 92 13.48 -0.49 5.99
C ALA A 92 14.79 -1.14 5.52
N GLU A 93 15.05 -2.36 5.98
CA GLU A 93 16.31 -3.08 5.72
C GLU A 93 16.26 -3.93 4.45
N GLU A 94 15.08 -4.36 4.04
CA GLU A 94 14.89 -5.17 2.83
C GLU A 94 13.58 -4.79 2.17
N ILE A 95 13.61 -4.61 0.85
CA ILE A 95 12.43 -4.28 0.05
C ILE A 95 12.11 -5.51 -0.80
N TYR A 96 10.95 -6.11 -0.56
CA TYR A 96 10.53 -7.29 -1.31
C TYR A 96 9.92 -6.89 -2.66
N GLN A 97 10.16 -7.74 -3.66
CA GLN A 97 9.48 -7.69 -4.95
C GLN A 97 7.98 -7.96 -4.77
N LEU A 98 7.16 -7.56 -5.75
CA LEU A 98 5.71 -7.74 -5.70
C LEU A 98 5.30 -9.22 -5.63
N GLY A 99 6.15 -10.14 -6.07
CA GLY A 99 5.85 -11.57 -6.12
C GLY A 99 4.94 -11.93 -7.30
N PRO A 100 4.31 -13.11 -7.29
CA PRO A 100 3.45 -13.56 -8.37
C PRO A 100 2.18 -12.71 -8.43
N LEU A 101 1.85 -12.22 -9.63
CA LEU A 101 0.63 -11.47 -9.91
C LEU A 101 -0.24 -12.27 -10.87
N ASN A 102 -1.55 -12.27 -10.64
CA ASN A 102 -2.50 -12.78 -11.63
C ASN A 102 -2.76 -11.74 -12.73
N GLU A 103 -3.50 -12.10 -13.77
CA GLU A 103 -3.71 -11.23 -14.93
C GLU A 103 -4.43 -9.92 -14.56
N TYR A 104 -5.47 -10.02 -13.72
CA TYR A 104 -6.20 -8.85 -13.24
C TYR A 104 -5.29 -7.86 -12.49
N GLU A 105 -4.41 -8.37 -11.62
CA GLU A 105 -3.46 -7.56 -10.86
C GLU A 105 -2.36 -6.95 -11.72
N ARG A 106 -1.90 -7.64 -12.79
CA ARG A 106 -0.94 -7.06 -13.74
C ARG A 106 -1.54 -5.88 -14.48
N ILE A 107 -2.77 -6.02 -14.98
CA ILE A 107 -3.50 -4.94 -15.64
C ILE A 107 -3.70 -3.77 -14.66
N GLY A 108 -4.08 -4.06 -13.40
CA GLY A 108 -4.21 -3.06 -12.35
C GLY A 108 -2.90 -2.34 -12.03
N LEU A 109 -1.78 -3.07 -11.97
CA LEU A 109 -0.45 -2.52 -11.72
C LEU A 109 -0.03 -1.53 -12.81
N GLU A 110 -0.21 -1.87 -14.08
CA GLU A 110 0.15 -1.00 -15.19
C GLU A 110 -0.68 0.29 -15.22
N LYS A 111 -1.96 0.23 -14.81
CA LYS A 111 -2.78 1.43 -14.61
C LYS A 111 -2.27 2.27 -13.43
N ALA A 112 -1.99 1.63 -12.29
CA ALA A 112 -1.52 2.30 -11.08
C ALA A 112 -0.19 3.02 -11.31
N LYS A 113 0.76 2.42 -12.04
CA LYS A 113 2.05 3.03 -12.36
C LYS A 113 1.90 4.35 -13.13
N LYS A 114 0.99 4.40 -14.12
CA LYS A 114 0.75 5.62 -14.92
C LYS A 114 0.29 6.78 -14.07
N GLU A 115 -0.69 6.55 -13.19
CA GLU A 115 -1.21 7.58 -12.29
C GLU A 115 -0.19 7.97 -11.21
N LEU A 116 0.53 6.98 -10.66
CA LEU A 116 1.53 7.19 -9.64
C LEU A 116 2.70 8.04 -10.14
N ALA A 117 3.14 7.83 -11.39
CA ALA A 117 4.20 8.64 -12.01
C ALA A 117 3.86 10.14 -12.00
N LEU A 118 2.62 10.48 -12.36
CA LEU A 118 2.13 11.87 -12.34
C LEU A 118 2.11 12.44 -10.92
N SER A 119 1.67 11.64 -9.94
CA SER A 119 1.61 12.05 -8.53
C SER A 119 3.00 12.29 -7.93
N ILE A 120 3.96 11.39 -8.22
CA ILE A 120 5.36 11.53 -7.81
C ILE A 120 5.95 12.80 -8.43
N GLN A 121 5.78 12.99 -9.74
CA GLN A 121 6.29 14.17 -10.43
C GLN A 121 5.71 15.46 -9.84
N LYS A 122 4.40 15.49 -9.56
CA LYS A 122 3.74 16.64 -8.92
C LYS A 122 4.39 17.00 -7.58
N GLY A 123 4.68 16.00 -6.74
CA GLY A 123 5.37 16.21 -5.46
C GLY A 123 6.79 16.75 -5.62
N ILE A 124 7.59 16.15 -6.50
CA ILE A 124 8.97 16.59 -6.77
C ILE A 124 9.00 18.01 -7.35
N SER A 125 8.14 18.28 -8.33
CA SER A 125 8.03 19.59 -8.97
C SER A 125 7.56 20.68 -8.01
N PHE A 126 6.75 20.35 -7.00
CA PHE A 126 6.36 21.31 -5.98
C PHE A 126 7.54 21.79 -5.14
N ILE A 127 8.47 20.88 -4.77
CA ILE A 127 9.65 21.21 -3.96
C ILE A 127 10.78 21.87 -4.78
N ARG A 128 10.89 21.54 -6.07
CA ARG A 128 11.94 22.07 -6.96
C ARG A 128 11.59 23.42 -7.62
N LYS A 129 10.48 24.03 -7.23
CA LYS A 129 10.15 25.41 -7.59
C LYS A 129 10.89 26.38 -6.70
#